data_AF-Q9Z7A2-F1
#
_entry.id   AF-Q9Z7A2-F1
#
_cell.length_a   1.000
_cell.length_b   1.000
_cell.length_c   1.000
_cell.angle_alpha   90.00
_cell.angle_beta   90.00
_cell.angle_gamma   90.00
#
_symmetry.space_group_name_H-M   'P 1'
#
loop_
_entity.id
_entity.type
_entity.pdbx_description
1 polymer ?
#
loop_
_entity_poly.entity_id
_entity_poly.type
_entity_poly.pdbx_seq_one_letter_code
_entity_poly.pdbx_strand_id
1 'polypeptide(L)'
;MGNLKTLLESRFKKNTPTKMEALARKRMEGDPSPLAVRLSNPTLSSKEKEQLRHLLQHYNFREQIEEPDLTQLCTLSAEVKQIHHQSVLLHGERITKVRDLLKSYREGAFSSWLLLTYGNRQTPYNFLVYYELFTLLPEPLKIEMEKMPRQAVYTLASRQGPQEKKEEIIRNYRGERKSELLDRIRKEFPLVETDCRKTSPVKQALAMLTKGSQILTKCTSLSSDEQIILEKLIKKLEKVKSNLFPDTKV
;
A
#
# COMPACT_ATOMS: atom_id res chain seq x y z
N MET A 1 60.44 38.07 11.39
CA MET A 1 60.91 37.00 10.48
C MET A 1 59.87 35.89 10.46
N GLY A 2 59.05 35.86 9.40
CA GLY A 2 57.65 35.39 9.42
C GLY A 2 57.36 33.90 9.15
N ASN A 3 58.20 32.97 9.61
CA ASN A 3 58.02 31.53 9.31
C ASN A 3 57.44 30.67 10.45
N LEU A 4 57.30 31.19 11.67
CA LEU A 4 56.79 30.38 12.80
C LEU A 4 55.27 30.44 12.97
N LYS A 5 54.63 31.59 12.68
CA LYS A 5 53.17 31.77 12.82
C LYS A 5 52.39 30.94 11.80
N THR A 6 52.87 30.87 10.57
CA THR A 6 52.28 30.07 9.47
C THR A 6 52.42 28.56 9.68
N LEU A 7 53.49 28.12 10.35
CA LEU A 7 53.70 26.70 10.72
C LEU A 7 52.83 26.23 11.90
N LEU A 8 52.42 27.14 12.78
CA LEU A 8 51.46 26.85 13.86
C LEU A 8 50.01 26.87 13.37
N GLU A 9 49.64 27.81 12.50
CA GLU A 9 48.29 27.87 11.92
C GLU A 9 47.96 26.66 11.02
N SER A 10 48.98 26.07 10.37
CA SER A 10 48.82 24.85 9.57
C SER A 10 48.64 23.58 10.40
N ARG A 11 49.09 23.54 11.67
CA ARG A 11 48.81 22.39 12.57
C ARG A 11 47.41 22.41 13.19
N PHE A 12 46.77 23.57 13.27
CA PHE A 12 45.44 23.71 13.88
C PHE A 12 44.27 23.76 12.88
N LYS A 13 44.54 23.86 11.57
CA LYS A 13 43.52 23.64 10.54
C LYS A 13 43.22 22.15 10.40
N LYS A 14 42.30 21.65 11.24
CA LYS A 14 41.54 20.43 10.95
C LYS A 14 40.70 20.68 9.69
N ASN A 15 41.30 20.42 8.52
CA ASN A 15 40.63 20.41 7.21
C ASN A 15 39.84 19.11 6.96
N THR A 16 39.60 18.29 7.98
CA THR A 16 38.65 17.19 7.89
C THR A 16 37.29 17.72 8.33
N PRO A 17 36.29 17.83 7.43
CA PRO A 17 34.94 18.18 7.85
C PRO A 17 34.54 17.18 8.93
N THR A 18 34.08 17.70 10.06
CA THR A 18 33.60 16.82 11.12
C THR A 18 32.52 15.92 10.54
N LYS A 19 32.43 14.67 11.02
CA LYS A 19 31.42 13.69 10.54
C LYS A 19 30.00 14.31 10.50
N MET A 20 29.76 15.28 11.40
CA MET A 20 28.55 16.09 11.50
C MET A 20 28.39 17.13 10.38
N GLU A 21 29.44 17.84 9.96
CA GLU A 21 29.43 18.76 8.81
C GLU A 21 29.29 18.01 7.48
N ALA A 22 29.92 16.85 7.33
CA ALA A 22 29.73 15.99 6.17
C ALA A 22 28.28 15.47 6.08
N LEU A 23 27.68 15.10 7.23
CA LEU A 23 26.26 14.74 7.34
C LEU A 23 25.33 15.94 7.08
N ALA A 24 25.71 17.15 7.50
CA ALA A 24 24.93 18.36 7.26
C ALA A 24 24.95 18.78 5.78
N ARG A 25 26.11 18.70 5.11
CA ARG A 25 26.22 18.96 3.66
C ARG A 25 25.43 17.96 2.83
N LYS A 26 25.52 16.65 3.14
CA LYS A 26 24.67 15.63 2.50
C LYS A 26 23.17 15.87 2.69
N ARG A 27 22.75 16.43 3.84
CA ARG A 27 21.34 16.81 4.07
C ARG A 27 20.91 18.05 3.29
N MET A 28 21.80 19.02 3.06
CA MET A 28 21.48 20.22 2.29
C MET A 28 21.43 19.97 0.78
N GLU A 29 22.19 19.00 0.28
CA GLU A 29 22.25 18.66 -1.16
C GLU A 29 21.14 17.71 -1.63
N GLY A 30 20.19 17.36 -0.75
CA GLY A 30 19.04 16.53 -1.12
C GLY A 30 19.31 15.03 -1.22
N ASP A 31 20.43 14.54 -0.64
CA ASP A 31 20.85 13.13 -0.74
C ASP A 31 19.75 12.20 -0.15
N PRO A 32 19.47 11.05 -0.82
CA PRO A 32 18.30 10.24 -0.57
C PRO A 32 18.34 9.66 0.85
N SER A 33 17.15 9.45 1.41
CA SER A 33 16.96 8.98 2.79
C SER A 33 17.93 7.84 3.12
N PRO A 34 18.53 7.78 4.33
CA PRO A 34 19.41 6.68 4.74
C PRO A 34 18.75 5.29 4.63
N LEU A 35 17.41 5.23 4.50
CA LEU A 35 16.63 4.04 4.16
C LEU A 35 16.92 3.49 2.75
N ALA A 36 17.31 4.32 1.78
CA ALA A 36 17.56 3.91 0.41
C ALA A 36 18.83 3.05 0.25
N VAL A 37 19.79 3.16 1.17
CA VAL A 37 21.13 2.58 1.01
C VAL A 37 21.26 1.17 1.62
N ARG A 38 20.28 0.69 2.40
CA ARG A 38 20.49 -0.47 3.30
C ARG A 38 19.72 -1.75 3.02
N LEU A 39 18.97 -1.87 1.93
CA LEU A 39 18.04 -3.00 1.80
C LEU A 39 18.49 -4.03 0.75
N SER A 40 18.87 -5.19 1.31
CA SER A 40 18.92 -6.57 0.81
C SER A 40 18.84 -6.81 -0.70
N ASN A 41 19.75 -7.63 -1.24
CA ASN A 41 19.63 -8.22 -2.58
C ASN A 41 18.25 -8.91 -2.67
N PRO A 42 17.30 -8.37 -3.44
CA PRO A 42 15.94 -8.87 -3.41
C PRO A 42 15.90 -10.20 -4.15
N THR A 43 15.61 -11.27 -3.43
CA THR A 43 15.36 -12.59 -4.02
C THR A 43 13.87 -12.87 -4.01
N LEU A 44 13.32 -13.27 -5.15
CA LEU A 44 11.96 -13.77 -5.21
C LEU A 44 11.80 -15.03 -4.36
N SER A 45 10.61 -15.24 -3.81
CA SER A 45 10.26 -16.50 -3.19
C SER A 45 10.24 -17.64 -4.23
N SER A 46 10.42 -18.89 -3.77
CA SER A 46 10.33 -20.07 -4.63
C SER A 46 9.00 -20.13 -5.40
N LYS A 47 7.91 -19.73 -4.73
CA LYS A 47 6.56 -19.66 -5.33
C LYS A 47 6.45 -18.61 -6.42
N GLU A 48 7.06 -17.44 -6.24
CA GLU A 48 7.10 -16.39 -7.28
C GLU A 48 7.95 -16.82 -8.47
N LYS A 49 9.10 -17.47 -8.22
CA LYS A 49 9.93 -18.04 -9.29
C LYS A 49 9.16 -19.07 -10.11
N GLU A 50 8.39 -19.94 -9.46
CA GLU A 50 7.57 -20.93 -10.14
C GLU A 50 6.44 -20.29 -10.97
N GLN A 51 5.81 -19.23 -10.44
CA GLN A 51 4.81 -18.46 -11.20
C GLN A 51 5.41 -17.80 -12.45
N LEU A 52 6.62 -17.26 -12.35
CA LEU A 52 7.32 -16.70 -13.51
C LEU A 52 7.73 -17.79 -14.51
N ARG A 53 8.14 -18.97 -14.03
CA ARG A 53 8.38 -20.13 -14.90
C ARG A 53 7.12 -20.52 -15.66
N HIS A 54 6.00 -20.67 -14.97
CA HIS A 54 4.72 -20.98 -15.61
C HIS A 54 4.27 -19.89 -16.59
N LEU A 55 4.52 -18.61 -16.28
CA LEU A 55 4.27 -17.50 -17.20
C LEU A 55 5.09 -17.66 -18.48
N LEU A 56 6.39 -17.94 -18.37
CA LEU A 56 7.23 -18.19 -19.54
C LEU A 56 6.75 -19.41 -20.31
N GLN A 57 6.44 -20.54 -19.65
CA GLN A 57 5.91 -21.74 -20.32
C GLN A 57 4.63 -21.45 -21.10
N HIS A 58 3.71 -20.68 -20.51
CA HIS A 58 2.41 -20.41 -21.10
C HIS A 58 2.49 -19.50 -22.33
N TYR A 59 3.46 -18.58 -22.36
CA TYR A 59 3.62 -17.61 -23.45
C TYR A 59 4.79 -17.92 -24.39
N ASN A 60 5.48 -19.05 -24.20
CA ASN A 60 6.56 -19.46 -25.09
C ASN A 60 6.00 -20.21 -26.29
N PHE A 61 6.43 -19.80 -27.49
CA PHE A 61 6.12 -20.50 -28.74
C PHE A 61 6.99 -21.75 -28.93
N ARG A 62 8.10 -21.85 -28.21
CA ARG A 62 9.04 -22.98 -28.24
C ARG A 62 8.83 -23.79 -26.96
N GLU A 63 8.81 -25.12 -27.05
CA GLU A 63 8.54 -26.00 -25.89
C GLU A 63 9.63 -25.96 -24.80
N GLN A 64 10.69 -25.17 -24.97
CA GLN A 64 11.80 -25.04 -24.02
C GLN A 64 11.94 -23.61 -23.53
N ILE A 65 11.98 -23.43 -22.21
CA ILE A 65 12.32 -22.17 -21.57
C ILE A 65 13.84 -22.04 -21.51
N GLU A 66 14.36 -20.90 -21.94
CA GLU A 66 15.75 -20.52 -21.70
C GLU A 66 15.92 -20.17 -20.20
N GLU A 67 16.66 -20.99 -19.44
CA GLU A 67 16.97 -20.71 -18.02
C GLU A 67 17.62 -19.33 -17.78
N PRO A 68 18.45 -18.78 -18.70
CA PRO A 68 18.92 -17.39 -18.59
C PRO A 68 17.77 -16.38 -18.56
N ASP A 69 16.75 -16.53 -19.40
CA ASP A 69 15.60 -15.64 -19.45
C ASP A 69 14.79 -15.70 -18.16
N LEU A 70 14.56 -16.91 -17.63
CA LEU A 70 13.89 -17.07 -16.34
C LEU A 70 14.66 -16.39 -15.21
N THR A 71 15.99 -16.56 -15.19
CA THR A 71 16.85 -15.94 -14.18
C THR A 71 16.81 -14.41 -14.27
N GLN A 72 16.90 -13.87 -15.48
CA GLN A 72 16.86 -12.43 -15.70
C GLN A 72 15.47 -11.85 -15.38
N LEU A 73 14.40 -12.53 -15.74
CA LEU A 73 13.04 -12.14 -15.39
C LEU A 73 12.82 -12.13 -13.86
N CYS A 74 13.38 -13.11 -13.15
CA CYS A 74 13.34 -13.15 -11.69
C CYS A 74 14.07 -11.94 -11.08
N THR A 75 15.28 -11.64 -11.55
CA THR A 75 16.07 -10.48 -11.08
C THR A 75 15.34 -9.17 -11.32
N LEU A 76 14.88 -8.92 -12.56
CA LEU A 76 14.15 -7.70 -12.91
C LEU A 76 12.85 -7.55 -12.10
N SER A 77 12.12 -8.65 -11.89
CA SER A 77 10.91 -8.64 -11.08
C SER A 77 11.19 -8.29 -9.61
N ALA A 78 12.29 -8.80 -9.06
CA ALA A 78 12.71 -8.49 -7.70
C ALA A 78 13.13 -7.01 -7.56
N GLU A 79 13.87 -6.49 -8.54
CA GLU A 79 14.25 -5.08 -8.62
C GLU A 79 13.02 -4.16 -8.70
N VAL A 80 12.03 -4.48 -9.54
CA VAL A 80 10.77 -3.71 -9.63
C VAL A 80 10.05 -3.67 -8.29
N LYS A 81 9.97 -4.81 -7.58
CA LYS A 81 9.40 -4.85 -6.22
C LYS A 81 10.18 -3.96 -5.26
N GLN A 82 11.51 -3.96 -5.36
CA GLN A 82 12.38 -3.19 -4.48
C GLN A 82 12.28 -1.68 -4.74
N ILE A 83 12.31 -1.26 -6.01
CA ILE A 83 12.09 0.13 -6.42
C ILE A 83 10.75 0.63 -5.88
N HIS A 84 9.70 -0.18 -6.08
CA HIS A 84 8.40 0.19 -5.57
C HIS A 84 8.40 0.26 -4.04
N HIS A 85 9.14 -0.60 -3.33
CA HIS A 85 9.21 -0.59 -1.85
C HIS A 85 9.85 0.71 -1.35
N GLN A 86 11.01 1.03 -1.91
CA GLN A 86 11.73 2.26 -1.60
C GLN A 86 10.87 3.51 -1.88
N SER A 87 10.18 3.54 -3.02
CA SER A 87 9.26 4.63 -3.35
C SER A 87 8.22 4.84 -2.25
N VAL A 88 7.55 3.78 -1.81
CA VAL A 88 6.53 3.87 -0.74
C VAL A 88 7.12 4.42 0.56
N LEU A 89 8.29 3.93 0.99
CA LEU A 89 8.96 4.42 2.20
C LEU A 89 9.36 5.89 2.09
N LEU A 90 9.92 6.30 0.95
CA LEU A 90 10.33 7.68 0.70
C LEU A 90 9.14 8.62 0.72
N HIS A 91 8.04 8.26 0.05
CA HIS A 91 6.81 9.03 0.10
C HIS A 91 6.25 9.12 1.52
N GLY A 92 6.14 8.00 2.24
CA GLY A 92 5.64 7.98 3.61
C GLY A 92 6.46 8.85 4.57
N GLU A 93 7.79 8.86 4.43
CA GLU A 93 8.68 9.75 5.20
C GLU A 93 8.39 11.23 4.92
N ARG A 94 8.26 11.63 3.64
CA ARG A 94 7.98 13.04 3.29
C ARG A 94 6.58 13.44 3.75
N ILE A 95 5.59 12.57 3.58
CA ILE A 95 4.22 12.82 4.04
C ILE A 95 4.20 13.00 5.56
N THR A 96 4.97 12.21 6.30
CA THR A 96 5.11 12.37 7.77
C THR A 96 5.66 13.75 8.12
N LYS A 97 6.73 14.19 7.45
CA LYS A 97 7.32 15.53 7.65
C LYS A 97 6.32 16.66 7.35
N VAL A 98 5.54 16.53 6.28
CA VAL A 98 4.52 17.54 5.94
C VAL A 98 3.38 17.52 6.95
N ARG A 99 2.95 16.34 7.41
CA ARG A 99 1.94 16.23 8.47
C ARG A 99 2.40 16.96 9.72
N ASP A 100 3.67 16.78 10.12
CA ASP A 100 4.24 17.45 11.28
C ASP A 100 4.32 18.97 11.09
N LEU A 101 4.74 19.44 9.91
CA LEU A 101 4.76 20.86 9.56
C LEU A 101 3.38 21.52 9.64
N LEU A 102 2.34 20.81 9.20
CA LEU A 102 0.98 21.35 9.11
C LEU A 102 0.15 21.18 10.40
N LYS A 103 0.71 20.62 11.48
CA LYS A 103 0.00 20.39 12.75
C LYS A 103 -0.56 21.67 13.39
N SER A 104 0.13 22.80 13.24
CA SER A 104 -0.29 24.10 13.81
C SER A 104 -1.29 24.85 12.92
N TYR A 105 -1.59 24.34 11.73
CA TYR A 105 -2.52 24.97 10.79
C TYR A 105 -3.95 24.48 11.04
N ARG A 106 -4.92 25.19 10.43
CA ARG A 106 -6.34 24.83 10.49
C ARG A 106 -6.57 23.38 10.08
N GLU A 107 -7.52 22.73 10.76
CA GLU A 107 -8.01 21.40 10.40
C GLU A 107 -8.35 21.32 8.90
N GLY A 108 -7.91 20.23 8.26
CA GLY A 108 -8.09 20.02 6.83
C GLY A 108 -6.91 20.50 5.97
N ALA A 109 -5.98 21.32 6.48
CA ALA A 109 -4.80 21.77 5.73
C ALA A 109 -3.99 20.59 5.14
N PHE A 110 -3.71 19.57 5.96
CA PHE A 110 -3.03 18.36 5.52
C PHE A 110 -3.82 17.60 4.44
N SER A 111 -5.12 17.40 4.66
CA SER A 111 -6.00 16.71 3.69
C SER A 111 -6.13 17.46 2.36
N SER A 112 -6.06 18.79 2.38
CA SER A 112 -6.04 19.63 1.18
C SER A 112 -4.70 19.55 0.46
N TRP A 113 -3.59 19.56 1.20
CA TRP A 113 -2.26 19.33 0.63
C TRP A 113 -2.17 17.97 -0.07
N LEU A 114 -2.71 16.91 0.56
CA LEU A 114 -2.78 15.58 -0.08
C LEU A 114 -3.51 15.61 -1.42
N LEU A 115 -4.66 16.29 -1.49
CA LEU A 115 -5.41 16.43 -2.74
C LEU A 115 -4.63 17.22 -3.79
N LEU A 116 -3.98 18.32 -3.39
CA LEU A 116 -3.23 19.17 -4.32
C LEU A 116 -2.01 18.44 -4.90
N THR A 117 -1.30 17.65 -4.08
CA THR A 117 -0.05 16.98 -4.49
C THR A 117 -0.28 15.63 -5.17
N TYR A 118 -1.28 14.85 -4.75
CA TYR A 118 -1.51 13.48 -5.26
C TYR A 118 -2.77 13.33 -6.10
N GLY A 119 -3.63 14.35 -6.18
CA GLY A 119 -4.95 14.27 -6.82
C GLY A 119 -5.95 13.37 -6.07
N ASN A 120 -5.55 12.72 -4.98
CA ASN A 120 -6.39 11.85 -4.17
C ASN A 120 -5.83 11.73 -2.74
N ARG A 121 -6.67 11.26 -1.79
CA ARG A 121 -6.25 11.03 -0.40
C ARG A 121 -5.79 9.60 -0.14
N GLN A 122 -6.33 8.62 -0.86
CA GLN A 122 -6.15 7.20 -0.53
C GLN A 122 -4.69 6.75 -0.66
N THR A 123 -4.05 7.05 -1.79
CA THR A 123 -2.68 6.64 -2.07
C THR A 123 -1.68 7.20 -1.06
N PRO A 124 -1.66 8.51 -0.76
CA PRO A 124 -0.71 9.02 0.22
C PRO A 124 -1.02 8.57 1.65
N TYR A 125 -2.29 8.38 2.04
CA TYR A 125 -2.60 7.76 3.33
C TYR A 125 -2.08 6.32 3.41
N ASN A 126 -2.18 5.53 2.33
CA ASN A 126 -1.59 4.19 2.28
C ASN A 126 -0.07 4.22 2.48
N PHE A 127 0.62 5.16 1.83
CA PHE A 127 2.07 5.31 2.00
C PHE A 127 2.45 5.72 3.41
N LEU A 128 1.69 6.65 4.01
CA LEU A 128 1.90 7.10 5.37
C LEU A 128 1.77 5.93 6.37
N VAL A 129 0.64 5.21 6.36
CA VAL A 129 0.43 4.11 7.31
C VAL A 129 1.41 2.97 7.09
N TYR A 130 1.82 2.70 5.84
CA TYR A 130 2.87 1.72 5.54
C TYR A 130 4.19 2.10 6.20
N TYR A 131 4.63 3.35 6.01
CA TYR A 131 5.87 3.86 6.58
C TYR A 131 5.85 3.87 8.12
N GLU A 132 4.72 4.26 8.72
CA GLU A 132 4.55 4.22 10.17
C GLU A 132 4.66 2.79 10.70
N LEU A 133 4.01 1.83 10.07
CA LEU A 133 4.15 0.42 10.47
C LEU A 133 5.60 -0.05 10.27
N PHE A 134 6.21 0.21 9.12
CA PHE A 134 7.59 -0.20 8.81
C PHE A 134 8.60 0.33 9.83
N THR A 135 8.46 1.58 10.24
CA THR A 135 9.40 2.23 11.17
C THR A 135 9.29 1.70 12.61
N LEU A 136 8.12 1.20 13.00
CA LEU A 136 7.88 0.60 14.32
C LEU A 136 8.34 -0.85 14.41
N LEU A 137 8.50 -1.56 13.29
CA LEU A 137 8.84 -2.97 13.29
C LEU A 137 10.32 -3.23 13.67
N PRO A 138 10.60 -4.35 14.37
CA PRO A 138 11.93 -4.92 14.45
C PRO A 138 12.48 -5.31 13.07
N GLU A 139 13.80 -5.25 12.89
CA GLU A 139 14.47 -5.53 11.61
C GLU A 139 14.08 -6.87 10.95
N PRO A 140 13.97 -8.00 11.69
CA PRO A 140 13.55 -9.26 11.09
C PRO A 140 12.13 -9.19 10.50
N LEU A 141 11.23 -8.44 11.12
CA LEU A 141 9.85 -8.31 10.65
C LEU A 141 9.72 -7.34 9.48
N LYS A 142 10.64 -6.38 9.32
CA LYS A 142 10.68 -5.54 8.12
C LYS A 142 10.91 -6.38 6.87
N ILE A 143 11.87 -7.31 6.92
CA ILE A 143 12.19 -8.23 5.84
C ILE A 143 10.99 -9.12 5.49
N GLU A 144 10.25 -9.63 6.50
CA GLU A 144 9.04 -10.41 6.22
C GLU A 144 7.91 -9.55 5.64
N MET A 145 7.73 -8.32 6.13
CA MET A 145 6.71 -7.41 5.62
C MET A 145 6.95 -7.02 4.15
N GLU A 146 8.21 -6.91 3.71
CA GLU A 146 8.57 -6.64 2.32
C GLU A 146 8.10 -7.75 1.35
N LYS A 147 7.96 -8.98 1.84
CA LYS A 147 7.47 -10.12 1.05
C LYS A 147 5.94 -10.12 0.92
N MET A 148 5.23 -9.39 1.78
CA MET A 148 3.77 -9.39 1.83
C MET A 148 3.14 -8.57 0.69
N PRO A 149 1.92 -8.93 0.22
CA PRO A 149 1.19 -8.11 -0.73
C PRO A 149 0.89 -6.72 -0.15
N ARG A 150 1.29 -5.64 -0.84
CA ARG A 150 1.15 -4.26 -0.34
C ARG A 150 -0.24 -3.88 0.08
N GLN A 151 -1.26 -4.27 -0.68
CA GLN A 151 -2.63 -3.96 -0.32
C GLN A 151 -3.03 -4.58 1.02
N ALA A 152 -2.51 -5.76 1.34
CA ALA A 152 -2.70 -6.40 2.63
C ALA A 152 -1.96 -5.63 3.73
N VAL A 153 -0.71 -5.19 3.47
CA VAL A 153 0.04 -4.36 4.43
C VAL A 153 -0.64 -3.02 4.68
N TYR A 154 -1.11 -2.32 3.64
CA TYR A 154 -1.89 -1.07 3.81
C TYR A 154 -3.13 -1.31 4.66
N THR A 155 -3.83 -2.42 4.41
CA THR A 155 -4.99 -2.80 5.22
C THR A 155 -4.57 -3.04 6.66
N LEU A 156 -3.58 -3.89 6.92
CA LEU A 156 -3.06 -4.19 8.26
C LEU A 156 -2.63 -2.93 9.03
N ALA A 157 -1.86 -2.06 8.38
CA ALA A 157 -1.35 -0.83 8.95
C ALA A 157 -2.49 0.13 9.34
N SER A 158 -3.48 0.30 8.48
CA SER A 158 -4.62 1.21 8.70
C SER A 158 -5.67 0.72 9.72
N ARG A 159 -5.55 -0.50 10.22
CA ARG A 159 -6.48 -1.07 11.21
C ARG A 159 -6.08 -0.68 12.61
N GLN A 160 -7.08 -0.35 13.42
CA GLN A 160 -6.89 -0.17 14.85
C GLN A 160 -6.75 -1.53 15.53
N GLY A 161 -5.81 -1.64 16.46
CA GLY A 161 -5.57 -2.85 17.23
C GLY A 161 -4.14 -2.95 17.76
N PRO A 162 -3.87 -3.95 18.63
CA PRO A 162 -2.55 -4.14 19.24
C PRO A 162 -1.45 -4.36 18.21
N GLN A 163 -0.28 -3.75 18.43
CA GLN A 163 0.86 -3.86 17.55
C GLN A 163 1.38 -5.31 17.50
N GLU A 164 1.35 -6.02 18.62
CA GLU A 164 1.82 -7.41 18.76
C GLU A 164 1.07 -8.36 17.82
N LYS A 165 -0.24 -8.16 17.66
CA LYS A 165 -1.06 -8.95 16.73
C LYS A 165 -0.74 -8.62 15.26
N LYS A 166 -0.41 -7.37 14.95
CA LYS A 166 0.04 -7.00 13.60
C LYS A 166 1.37 -7.67 13.27
N GLU A 167 2.29 -7.65 14.23
CA GLU A 167 3.58 -8.33 14.14
C GLU A 167 3.43 -9.84 13.99
N GLU A 168 2.49 -10.46 14.69
CA GLU A 168 2.21 -11.89 14.57
C GLU A 168 1.76 -12.27 13.15
N ILE A 169 0.90 -11.47 12.51
CA ILE A 169 0.49 -11.71 11.12
C ILE A 169 1.69 -11.61 10.18
N ILE A 170 2.57 -10.63 10.38
CA ILE A 170 3.77 -10.43 9.55
C ILE A 170 4.74 -11.61 9.74
N ARG A 171 5.01 -11.98 10.99
CA ARG A 171 5.92 -13.08 11.36
C ARG A 171 5.45 -14.43 10.80
N ASN A 172 4.13 -14.63 10.75
CA ASN A 172 3.52 -15.88 10.31
C ASN A 172 3.17 -15.90 8.81
N TYR A 173 3.61 -14.91 8.03
CA TYR A 173 3.37 -14.87 6.59
C TYR A 173 4.18 -15.99 5.89
N ARG A 174 3.49 -16.82 5.11
CA ARG A 174 4.05 -18.00 4.41
C ARG A 174 3.80 -17.97 2.91
N GLY A 175 3.53 -16.80 2.34
CA GLY A 175 3.22 -16.66 0.92
C GLY A 175 1.75 -16.92 0.57
N GLU A 176 0.85 -16.66 1.52
CA GLU A 176 -0.60 -16.63 1.28
C GLU A 176 -0.97 -15.62 0.19
N ARG A 177 -2.06 -15.89 -0.52
CA ARG A 177 -2.56 -14.96 -1.54
C ARG A 177 -3.07 -13.68 -0.88
N LYS A 178 -3.03 -12.58 -1.65
CA LYS A 178 -3.57 -11.27 -1.23
C LYS A 178 -4.98 -11.38 -0.63
N SER A 179 -5.88 -12.14 -1.24
CA SER A 179 -7.25 -12.33 -0.76
C SER A 179 -7.30 -13.03 0.60
N GLU A 180 -6.60 -14.16 0.73
CA GLU A 180 -6.52 -14.95 1.97
C GLU A 180 -5.99 -14.10 3.13
N LEU A 181 -4.92 -13.35 2.86
CA LEU A 181 -4.33 -12.47 3.86
C LEU A 181 -5.25 -11.30 4.23
N LEU A 182 -5.94 -10.70 3.26
CA LEU A 182 -6.93 -9.65 3.53
C LEU A 182 -8.07 -10.16 4.39
N ASP A 183 -8.56 -11.37 4.13
CA ASP A 183 -9.66 -11.96 4.88
C ASP A 183 -9.23 -12.29 6.31
N ARG A 184 -8.01 -12.82 6.50
CA ARG A 184 -7.40 -12.99 7.82
C ARG A 184 -7.32 -11.67 8.59
N ILE A 185 -6.80 -10.62 7.96
CA ILE A 185 -6.68 -9.29 8.57
C ILE A 185 -8.06 -8.72 8.95
N ARG A 186 -9.06 -8.87 8.08
CA ARG A 186 -10.42 -8.36 8.35
C ARG A 186 -11.11 -9.11 9.49
N LYS A 187 -10.81 -10.40 9.64
CA LYS A 187 -11.31 -11.22 10.75
C LYS A 187 -10.66 -10.84 12.08
N GLU A 188 -9.34 -10.65 12.08
CA GLU A 188 -8.58 -10.33 13.29
C GLU A 188 -8.79 -8.87 13.74
N PHE A 189 -8.92 -7.96 12.78
CA PHE A 189 -9.13 -6.52 13.01
C PHE A 189 -10.41 -6.05 12.29
N PRO A 190 -11.60 -6.36 12.83
CA PRO A 190 -12.86 -5.86 12.26
C PRO A 190 -12.90 -4.33 12.27
N LEU A 191 -13.68 -3.75 11.35
CA LEU A 191 -13.89 -2.29 11.36
C LEU A 191 -14.71 -1.93 12.59
N VAL A 192 -14.27 -0.90 13.32
CA VAL A 192 -15.11 -0.26 14.35
C VAL A 192 -16.37 0.31 13.71
N GLU A 193 -17.47 0.35 14.46
CA GLU A 193 -18.78 0.71 13.92
C GLU A 193 -18.85 2.13 13.35
N THR A 194 -18.03 3.02 13.91
CA THR A 194 -17.90 4.42 13.51
C THR A 194 -17.00 4.63 12.30
N ASP A 195 -16.32 3.57 11.81
CA ASP A 195 -15.45 3.69 10.66
C ASP A 195 -16.28 3.93 9.40
N CYS A 196 -16.04 5.06 8.72
CA CYS A 196 -16.71 5.43 7.47
C CYS A 196 -16.56 4.37 6.37
N ARG A 197 -15.55 3.48 6.47
CA ARG A 197 -15.32 2.36 5.54
C ARG A 197 -16.29 1.21 5.78
N LYS A 198 -16.98 1.14 6.93
CA LYS A 198 -18.05 0.18 7.20
C LYS A 198 -19.30 0.68 6.48
N THR A 199 -19.39 0.40 5.19
CA THR A 199 -20.59 0.73 4.42
C THR A 199 -21.76 -0.03 5.01
N SER A 200 -22.78 0.68 5.46
CA SER A 200 -24.05 0.06 5.86
C SER A 200 -24.52 -0.86 4.73
N PRO A 201 -24.84 -2.14 4.98
CA PRO A 201 -25.35 -3.05 3.95
C PRO A 201 -26.52 -2.45 3.18
N VAL A 202 -27.37 -1.67 3.86
CA VAL A 202 -28.48 -0.93 3.26
C VAL A 202 -27.96 0.13 2.28
N LYS A 203 -27.01 0.98 2.70
CA LYS A 203 -26.42 2.01 1.82
C LYS A 203 -25.74 1.37 0.60
N GLN A 204 -25.05 0.24 0.78
CA GLN A 204 -24.42 -0.49 -0.30
C GLN A 204 -25.47 -1.06 -1.28
N ALA A 205 -26.50 -1.72 -0.76
CA ALA A 205 -27.58 -2.27 -1.56
C ALA A 205 -28.30 -1.17 -2.37
N LEU A 206 -28.65 -0.06 -1.73
CA LEU A 206 -29.29 1.08 -2.39
C LEU A 206 -28.40 1.69 -3.48
N ALA A 207 -27.11 1.89 -3.21
CA ALA A 207 -26.18 2.41 -4.22
C ALA A 207 -26.06 1.49 -5.44
N MET A 208 -26.04 0.16 -5.24
CA MET A 208 -26.03 -0.82 -6.32
C MET A 208 -27.33 -0.81 -7.12
N LEU A 209 -28.49 -0.73 -6.45
CA LEU A 209 -29.79 -0.64 -7.12
C LEU A 209 -29.93 0.64 -7.94
N THR A 210 -29.54 1.80 -7.38
CA THR A 210 -29.56 3.07 -8.11
C THR A 210 -28.67 3.02 -9.34
N LYS A 211 -27.43 2.51 -9.21
CA LYS A 211 -26.51 2.38 -10.34
C LYS A 211 -27.01 1.39 -11.39
N GLY A 212 -27.55 0.25 -10.95
CA GLY A 212 -28.16 -0.73 -11.83
C GLY A 212 -29.33 -0.15 -12.62
N SER A 213 -30.23 0.57 -11.95
CA SER A 213 -31.35 1.26 -12.58
C SER A 213 -30.89 2.27 -13.64
N GLN A 214 -29.87 3.09 -13.34
CA GLN A 214 -29.33 4.06 -14.29
C GLN A 214 -28.70 3.41 -15.53
N ILE A 215 -28.12 2.21 -15.39
CA ILE A 215 -27.57 1.46 -16.52
C ILE A 215 -28.72 0.88 -17.34
N LEU A 216 -29.71 0.26 -16.69
CA LEU A 216 -30.87 -0.34 -17.37
C LEU A 216 -31.68 0.70 -18.14
N THR A 217 -31.80 1.94 -17.66
CA THR A 217 -32.47 3.02 -18.42
C THR A 217 -31.79 3.37 -19.74
N LYS A 218 -30.54 2.94 -19.96
CA LYS A 218 -29.80 3.13 -21.22
C LYS A 218 -29.93 1.95 -22.17
N CYS A 219 -30.47 0.82 -21.71
CA CYS A 219 -30.69 -0.34 -22.55
C CYS A 219 -31.92 -0.09 -23.44
N THR A 220 -31.74 -0.18 -24.75
CA THR A 220 -32.82 0.05 -25.73
C THR A 220 -33.68 -1.20 -25.97
N SER A 221 -33.11 -2.39 -25.75
CA SER A 221 -33.83 -3.66 -25.76
C SER A 221 -33.13 -4.67 -24.85
N LEU A 222 -33.90 -5.62 -24.33
CA LEU A 222 -33.42 -6.77 -23.57
C LEU A 222 -33.80 -8.04 -24.33
N SER A 223 -32.88 -9.00 -24.43
CA SER A 223 -33.17 -10.34 -24.95
C SER A 223 -34.18 -11.07 -24.03
N SER A 224 -34.84 -12.10 -24.56
CA SER A 224 -35.82 -12.88 -23.79
C SER A 224 -35.22 -13.47 -22.51
N ASP A 225 -33.97 -13.96 -22.56
CA ASP A 225 -33.29 -14.50 -21.39
C ASP A 225 -32.99 -13.42 -20.33
N GLU A 226 -32.57 -12.24 -20.76
CA GLU A 226 -32.30 -11.09 -19.86
C GLU A 226 -33.59 -10.58 -19.19
N GLN A 227 -34.71 -10.55 -19.93
CA GLN A 227 -36.02 -10.18 -19.38
C GLN A 227 -36.43 -11.16 -18.26
N ILE A 228 -36.30 -12.47 -18.50
CA ILE A 228 -36.61 -13.51 -17.50
C ILE A 228 -35.73 -13.34 -16.25
N ILE A 229 -34.44 -13.04 -16.42
CA ILE A 229 -33.51 -12.80 -15.30
C ILE A 229 -33.92 -11.55 -14.52
N LEU A 230 -34.26 -10.46 -15.21
CA LEU A 230 -34.68 -9.20 -14.59
C LEU A 230 -35.99 -9.38 -13.80
N GLU A 231 -36.99 -10.05 -14.36
CA GLU A 231 -38.24 -10.36 -13.66
C GLU A 231 -38.01 -11.19 -12.40
N LYS A 232 -37.14 -12.22 -12.48
CA LYS A 232 -36.76 -13.01 -11.31
C LYS A 232 -36.08 -12.17 -10.22
N LEU A 233 -35.25 -11.20 -10.61
CA LEU A 233 -34.61 -10.27 -9.66
C LEU A 233 -35.63 -9.32 -9.03
N ILE A 234 -36.58 -8.79 -9.80
CA ILE A 234 -37.66 -7.92 -9.29
C ILE A 234 -38.51 -8.69 -8.26
N LYS A 235 -38.95 -9.92 -8.57
CA LYS A 235 -39.70 -10.77 -7.63
C LYS A 235 -38.93 -11.04 -6.33
N LYS A 236 -37.61 -11.25 -6.41
CA LYS A 236 -36.77 -11.39 -5.21
C LYS A 236 -36.72 -10.10 -4.39
N LEU A 237 -36.64 -8.94 -5.04
CA LEU A 237 -36.66 -7.64 -4.35
C LEU A 237 -38.03 -7.34 -3.72
N GLU A 238 -39.13 -7.72 -4.34
CA GLU A 238 -40.48 -7.62 -3.77
C GLU A 238 -40.61 -8.45 -2.48
N LYS A 239 -40.07 -9.68 -2.47
CA LYS A 239 -40.02 -10.50 -1.25
C LYS A 239 -39.15 -9.89 -0.16
N VAL A 240 -38.06 -9.20 -0.53
CA VAL A 240 -37.25 -8.45 0.45
C VAL A 240 -38.05 -7.24 0.98
N LYS A 241 -38.81 -6.55 0.12
CA LYS A 241 -39.67 -5.43 0.52
C LYS A 241 -40.71 -5.88 1.56
N SER A 242 -41.40 -7.00 1.36
CA SER A 242 -42.38 -7.50 2.34
C SER A 242 -41.76 -7.80 3.71
N ASN A 243 -40.48 -8.19 3.74
CA ASN A 243 -39.77 -8.43 5.00
C ASN A 243 -39.30 -7.14 5.68
N LEU A 244 -38.94 -6.12 4.91
CA LEU A 244 -38.44 -4.83 5.43
C LEU A 244 -39.57 -3.86 5.78
N PHE A 245 -40.72 -4.01 5.16
CA PHE A 245 -41.94 -3.23 5.39
C PHE A 245 -43.10 -4.18 5.66
N PRO A 246 -43.11 -4.91 6.79
CA PRO A 246 -44.28 -5.68 7.17
C PRO A 246 -45.44 -4.69 7.33
N ASP A 247 -46.52 -4.93 6.58
CA ASP A 247 -47.66 -4.02 6.37
C ASP A 247 -47.84 -2.98 7.48
N THR A 248 -47.43 -1.75 7.20
CA THR A 248 -47.91 -0.58 7.92
C THR A 248 -49.41 -0.48 7.61
N LYS A 249 -50.22 -1.20 8.38
CA LYS A 249 -51.66 -0.97 8.44
C LYS A 249 -51.86 0.46 8.94
N VAL A 250 -52.13 1.37 8.01
CA VAL A 250 -52.83 2.64 8.27
C VAL A 250 -54.32 2.35 8.18
#